data_AF-A0A3D0HCP5-F1
#
_entry.id   AF-A0A3D0HCP5-F1
#
_cell.length_a   1.000
_cell.length_b   1.000
_cell.length_c   1.000
_cell.angle_alpha   90.00
_cell.angle_beta   90.00
_cell.angle_gamma   90.00
#
_symmetry.space_group_name_H-M   'P 1'
#
loop_
_entity.id
_entity.type
_entity.pdbx_description
1 polymer ?
#
loop_
_entity_poly.entity_id
_entity_poly.type
_entity_poly.pdbx_seq_one_letter_code
_entity_poly.pdbx_strand_id
1 'polypeptide(L)'
;MTGKKVGFGGSRPSVRASTQKMDAWVSGQQKNSETIIRADEKMKRLSLDLTATMHRDLMTYCIAHDTKASDLLRDLIAKKIY
;
A
#
# COMPACT_ATOMS: atom_id res chain seq x y z
N MET A 1 -6.69 33.13 -44.89
CA MET A 1 -6.50 32.18 -43.77
C MET A 1 -5.83 30.92 -44.32
N THR A 2 -4.50 30.87 -44.31
CA THR A 2 -3.70 29.75 -44.86
C THR A 2 -3.26 28.85 -43.69
N GLY A 3 -3.79 27.62 -43.65
CA GLY A 3 -3.53 26.66 -42.59
C GLY A 3 -2.15 26.02 -42.76
N LYS A 4 -1.21 26.35 -41.88
CA LYS A 4 0.15 25.82 -41.91
C LYS A 4 0.18 24.43 -41.28
N LYS A 5 0.39 23.39 -42.11
CA LYS A 5 0.52 21.99 -41.68
C LYS A 5 1.78 21.83 -40.83
N VAL A 6 1.63 21.57 -39.54
CA VAL A 6 2.74 21.27 -38.62
C VAL A 6 3.12 19.81 -38.83
N GLY A 7 4.32 19.56 -39.38
CA GLY A 7 4.86 18.21 -39.52
C GLY A 7 5.34 17.70 -38.17
N PHE A 8 4.73 16.63 -37.65
CA PHE A 8 5.32 15.83 -36.58
C PHE A 8 6.50 15.03 -37.16
N GLY A 9 7.61 15.74 -37.41
CA GLY A 9 8.87 15.15 -37.83
C GLY A 9 9.68 14.72 -36.61
N GLY A 10 9.81 13.41 -36.42
CA GLY A 10 10.67 12.82 -35.39
C GLY A 10 10.23 11.41 -35.08
N SER A 11 11.14 10.45 -35.28
CA SER A 11 11.03 9.00 -35.11
C SER A 11 9.76 8.50 -34.40
N ARG A 12 8.99 7.63 -35.07
CA ARG A 12 7.87 6.87 -34.45
C ARG A 12 8.30 6.39 -33.05
N PRO A 13 7.54 6.64 -31.98
CA PRO A 13 7.82 6.09 -30.65
C PRO A 13 7.50 4.57 -30.57
N SER A 14 7.81 3.86 -31.66
CA SER A 14 7.74 2.40 -31.81
C SER A 14 9.11 1.76 -31.57
N VAL A 15 10.13 2.52 -31.18
CA VAL A 15 11.27 1.90 -30.49
C VAL A 15 10.72 1.48 -29.15
N ARG A 16 10.46 0.18 -29.00
CA ARG A 16 10.01 -0.45 -27.74
C ARG A 16 10.92 0.05 -26.62
N ALA A 17 10.47 1.08 -25.90
CA ALA A 17 11.08 1.46 -24.64
C ALA A 17 11.01 0.20 -23.78
N SER A 18 12.17 -0.29 -23.35
CA SER A 18 12.35 -1.57 -22.66
C SER A 18 11.23 -1.80 -21.64
N THR A 19 10.30 -2.69 -21.96
CA THR A 19 9.13 -3.04 -21.14
C THR A 19 9.54 -3.47 -19.73
N GLN A 20 10.78 -3.97 -19.57
CA GLN A 20 11.39 -4.28 -18.27
C GLN A 20 11.31 -3.13 -17.25
N LYS A 21 11.46 -1.87 -17.65
CA LYS A 21 11.44 -0.74 -16.70
C LYS A 21 10.03 -0.40 -16.22
N MET A 22 9.02 -0.67 -17.04
CA MET A 22 7.60 -0.47 -16.72
C MET A 22 7.05 -1.65 -15.93
N ASP A 23 7.42 -2.88 -16.30
CA ASP A 23 7.05 -4.10 -15.59
C ASP A 23 7.70 -4.21 -14.20
N ALA A 24 8.82 -3.54 -13.96
CA ALA A 24 9.44 -3.47 -12.63
C ALA A 24 8.50 -2.86 -11.57
N TRP A 25 7.59 -1.97 -11.96
CA TRP A 25 6.60 -1.39 -11.05
C TRP A 25 5.44 -2.35 -10.76
N VAL A 26 5.04 -3.15 -11.75
CA VAL A 26 3.91 -4.09 -11.64
C VAL A 26 4.32 -5.41 -10.99
N SER A 27 5.56 -5.86 -11.20
CA SER A 27 6.06 -7.18 -10.76
C SER A 27 6.39 -7.28 -9.27
N GLY A 28 6.12 -6.24 -8.47
CA GLY A 28 6.23 -6.35 -7.02
C GLY A 28 7.61 -6.77 -6.55
N GLN A 29 8.69 -6.38 -7.23
CA GLN A 29 10.03 -6.43 -6.65
C GLN A 29 10.11 -5.38 -5.53
N GLN A 30 9.43 -5.67 -4.42
CA GLN A 30 9.80 -5.14 -3.13
C GLN A 30 11.24 -5.57 -2.91
N LYS A 31 12.13 -4.60 -3.11
CA LYS A 31 13.41 -4.51 -2.42
C LYS A 31 13.23 -5.14 -1.04
N ASN A 32 13.81 -6.32 -0.88
CA ASN A 32 14.22 -6.83 0.41
C ASN A 32 15.19 -5.78 0.96
N SER A 33 14.62 -4.79 1.65
CA SER A 33 15.37 -3.74 2.34
C SER A 33 15.66 -4.29 3.72
N GLU A 34 16.62 -5.20 3.74
CA GLU A 34 17.45 -5.49 4.90
C GLU A 34 18.20 -4.20 5.26
N THR A 35 17.51 -3.23 5.87
CA THR A 35 18.16 -2.06 6.47
C THR A 35 17.23 -1.41 7.48
N ILE A 36 17.25 -1.95 8.70
CA ILE A 36 17.57 -1.25 9.96
C ILE A 36 17.10 -2.16 11.12
N ILE A 37 18.09 -2.65 11.87
CA ILE A 37 17.97 -3.53 13.01
C ILE A 37 17.34 -2.74 14.18
N ARG A 38 16.01 -2.77 14.29
CA ARG A 38 15.38 -3.27 15.51
C ARG A 38 14.87 -4.65 15.12
N ALA A 39 14.94 -5.64 16.00
CA ALA A 39 14.30 -6.92 15.75
C ALA A 39 12.78 -6.70 15.66
N ASP A 40 12.31 -6.21 14.52
CA ASP A 40 10.90 -6.13 14.19
C ASP A 40 10.51 -7.58 13.92
N GLU A 41 10.04 -8.24 14.98
CA GLU A 41 9.54 -9.60 14.87
C GLU A 41 8.56 -9.65 13.70
N LYS A 42 8.79 -10.60 12.79
CA LYS A 42 8.00 -10.72 11.57
C LYS A 42 6.51 -10.76 11.91
N MET A 43 5.80 -9.67 11.62
CA MET A 43 4.38 -9.55 11.95
C MET A 43 3.57 -10.61 11.20
N LYS A 44 2.85 -11.45 11.95
CA LYS A 44 1.89 -12.39 11.38
C LYS A 44 0.53 -11.71 11.24
N ARG A 45 -0.20 -12.05 10.16
CA ARG A 45 -1.58 -11.59 9.96
C ARG A 45 -2.52 -12.43 10.83
N LEU A 46 -3.40 -11.76 11.56
CA LEU A 46 -4.46 -12.38 12.34
C LEU A 46 -5.80 -12.05 11.66
N SER A 47 -6.55 -13.07 11.24
CA SER A 47 -7.92 -12.94 10.76
C SER A 47 -8.87 -13.23 11.92
N LEU A 48 -9.76 -12.29 12.23
CA LEU A 48 -10.74 -12.39 13.32
C LEU A 48 -12.13 -12.16 12.75
N ASP A 49 -13.06 -13.04 13.07
CA ASP A 49 -14.46 -12.83 12.78
C ASP A 49 -15.08 -11.96 13.88
N LEU A 50 -15.65 -10.84 13.46
CA LEU A 50 -16.31 -9.87 14.34
C LEU A 50 -17.80 -9.82 13.96
N THR A 51 -18.67 -9.71 14.95
CA THR A 51 -20.09 -9.42 14.67
C THR A 51 -20.22 -8.03 14.05
N ALA A 52 -21.25 -7.83 13.22
CA ALA A 52 -21.45 -6.54 12.53
C ALA A 52 -21.61 -5.37 13.52
N THR A 53 -22.26 -5.62 14.66
CA THR A 53 -22.42 -4.63 15.74
C THR A 53 -21.07 -4.25 16.34
N MET A 54 -20.25 -5.24 16.69
CA MET A 54 -18.93 -5.01 17.28
C MET A 54 -17.98 -4.29 16.32
N HIS A 55 -18.02 -4.63 15.02
CA HIS A 55 -17.22 -3.92 14.02
C HIS A 55 -17.62 -2.45 13.91
N ARG A 56 -18.93 -2.14 13.93
CA ARG A 56 -19.43 -0.77 13.89
C ARG A 56 -18.97 0.04 15.11
N ASP A 57 -19.09 -0.54 16.31
CA ASP A 57 -18.70 0.12 17.55
C ASP A 57 -17.19 0.37 17.57
N LEU A 58 -16.39 -0.62 17.14
CA LEU A 58 -14.94 -0.51 17.04
C LEU A 58 -14.52 0.60 16.07
N MET A 59 -15.15 0.68 14.89
CA MET A 59 -14.84 1.74 13.93
C MET A 59 -15.28 3.12 14.41
N THR A 60 -16.41 3.21 15.11
CA THR A 60 -16.88 4.46 15.72
C THR A 60 -15.88 4.95 16.77
N TYR A 61 -15.36 4.06 17.60
CA TYR A 61 -14.30 4.37 18.56
C TYR A 61 -13.02 4.84 17.85
N CYS A 62 -12.59 4.14 16.79
CA CYS A 62 -11.38 4.51 16.05
C CYS A 62 -11.47 5.94 15.47
N ILE A 63 -12.65 6.32 14.96
CA ILE A 63 -12.91 7.68 14.45
C ILE A 63 -12.84 8.72 15.56
N ALA A 64 -13.43 8.44 16.74
CA ALA A 64 -13.44 9.38 17.86
C ALA A 64 -12.05 9.64 18.45
N HIS A 65 -11.16 8.64 18.40
CA HIS A 65 -9.82 8.70 18.99
C HIS A 65 -8.70 8.94 17.99
N ASP A 66 -9.02 9.13 16.69
CA ASP A 66 -8.07 9.27 15.58
C ASP A 66 -6.99 8.15 15.58
N THR A 67 -7.43 6.91 15.79
CA THR A 67 -6.54 5.74 15.87
C THR A 67 -6.86 4.72 14.79
N LYS A 68 -5.83 3.98 14.34
CA LYS A 68 -6.04 2.84 13.45
C LYS A 68 -6.54 1.64 14.24
N ALA A 69 -7.58 0.99 13.73
CA ALA A 69 -8.11 -0.25 14.30
C ALA A 69 -7.03 -1.31 14.57
N SER A 70 -6.05 -1.44 13.67
CA SER A 70 -4.94 -2.39 13.82
C SER A 70 -4.06 -2.10 15.02
N ASP A 71 -3.77 -0.82 15.29
CA ASP A 71 -2.90 -0.41 16.39
C ASP A 71 -3.64 -0.55 17.72
N LEU A 72 -4.92 -0.17 17.75
CA LEU A 72 -5.81 -0.38 18.88
C LEU A 72 -5.94 -1.86 19.24
N LEU A 73 -6.14 -2.75 18.25
CA LEU A 73 -6.24 -4.18 18.49
C LEU A 73 -4.93 -4.77 19.03
N ARG A 74 -3.78 -4.33 18.51
CA ARG A 74 -2.47 -4.74 19.06
C ARG A 74 -2.34 -4.34 20.53
N ASP A 75 -2.73 -3.12 20.87
CA ASP A 75 -2.60 -2.59 22.22
C ASP A 75 -3.56 -3.29 23.20
N LEU A 76 -4.80 -3.57 22.77
CA LEU A 76 -5.76 -4.36 23.55
C LEU A 76 -5.30 -5.80 23.77
N ILE A 77 -4.76 -6.44 22.74
CA ILE A 77 -4.20 -7.81 22.84
C ILE A 77 -2.99 -7.80 23.75
N ALA A 78 -2.09 -6.81 23.61
CA ALA A 78 -0.92 -6.64 24.45
C ALA A 78 -1.31 -6.53 25.92
N LYS A 79 -2.22 -5.60 26.25
CA LYS A 79 -2.70 -5.35 27.62
C LYS A 79 -3.43 -6.53 28.26
N LYS A 80 -4.04 -7.41 27.45
CA LYS A 80 -4.87 -8.51 27.95
C LYS A 80 -4.09 -9.83 28.10
N ILE A 81 -3.10 -10.06 27.22
CA ILE A 81 -2.36 -11.33 27.17
C ILE A 81 -0.99 -11.21 27.84
N TYR A 82 -0.32 -10.06 27.71
CA TYR A 82 0.98 -9.79 28.33
C TYR A 82 0.80 -8.90 29.56
#